data_AF-A0A968WZB9-F1
#
_entry.id   AF-A0A968WZB9-F1
#
_cell.length_a   1.000
_cell.length_b   1.000
_cell.length_c   1.000
_cell.angle_alpha   90.00
_cell.angle_beta   90.00
_cell.angle_gamma   90.00
#
_symmetry.space_group_name_H-M   'P 1'
#
loop_
_entity.id
_entity.type
_entity.pdbx_description
1 polymer ?
#
loop_
_entity_poly.entity_id
_entity_poly.type
_entity_poly.pdbx_seq_one_letter_code
_entity_poly.pdbx_strand_id
1 'polypeptide(L)'
;MRRSSDHNGYDEFDGDDFEDDNDLSQIFFDDDLGLITPEMAEDLARYMADEWREREEGKPIKLDLTLATALSKTPAKWLDAACIANRISKKGQRKTKVTALATKMTDAPTLVELVRNTPAHARAALRKVLESGGWIKLNALIKDFGDLEGDGWFWDEIPPTSSIGELRQRALLFVGRTVLGKTGKKAYKVAVVPRDLRDSLMQILNDPNVKAEEEEAIVNRFASPDEVLREALEEVRGHFSHIDWETVVYENDTEAFLLDVHAQGYDALSVWQSLEVFLDFLDHQSHEITSLDEIGSYHVSELVHEFVDRHYLPRWSLNLRRDLLETVERFYKHLHKTGRVGDDALTEVNQACTQIRSGKRKLNVIKRPPPLGGELILARTNPNTGREERYTFNHQRILMVWVSECHQDWRHMLQVCKTVPDGHRKAELVHDLIALEPSTQELLIARADEDDFANGVIWFYKENVIELSAW
;
A
#
# COMPACT_ATOMS: atom_id res chain seq x y z
N MET A 1 16.41 -37.82 58.12
CA MET A 1 17.23 -37.97 56.89
C MET A 1 16.37 -37.53 55.71
N ARG A 2 16.83 -36.51 55.00
CA ARG A 2 16.17 -35.85 53.86
C ARG A 2 16.41 -36.62 52.56
N ARG A 3 15.46 -36.57 51.63
CA ARG A 3 15.64 -36.00 50.28
C ARG A 3 14.29 -35.86 49.58
N SER A 4 13.95 -34.62 49.22
CA SER A 4 12.91 -34.27 48.25
C SER A 4 13.51 -34.28 46.84
N SER A 5 12.66 -34.43 45.84
CA SER A 5 13.01 -34.27 44.43
C SER A 5 11.95 -33.39 43.78
N ASP A 6 12.17 -32.08 43.88
CA ASP A 6 11.53 -31.09 43.04
C ASP A 6 12.40 -30.92 41.78
N HIS A 7 11.80 -31.10 40.61
CA HIS A 7 12.38 -30.74 39.32
C HIS A 7 11.66 -29.47 38.84
N ASN A 8 12.28 -28.32 39.10
CA ASN A 8 11.95 -27.04 38.48
C ASN A 8 13.05 -26.74 37.46
N GLY A 9 12.77 -27.04 36.18
CA GLY A 9 13.55 -26.54 35.06
C GLY A 9 12.96 -25.21 34.61
N TYR A 10 13.54 -24.11 35.09
CA TYR A 10 13.40 -22.81 34.44
C TYR A 10 14.61 -22.66 33.53
N ASP A 11 14.38 -22.71 32.23
CA ASP A 11 15.34 -22.30 31.21
C ASP A 11 15.74 -20.84 31.47
N GLU A 12 17.03 -20.66 31.74
CA GLU A 12 17.72 -19.38 31.62
C GLU A 12 17.61 -18.96 30.15
N PHE A 13 16.76 -17.97 29.90
CA PHE A 13 16.69 -17.28 28.61
C PHE A 13 17.84 -16.28 28.61
N ASP A 14 18.99 -16.72 28.09
CA ASP A 14 20.11 -15.85 27.77
C ASP A 14 19.61 -14.79 26.79
N GLY A 15 19.61 -13.54 27.27
CA GLY A 15 19.40 -12.39 26.43
C GLY A 15 20.64 -12.22 25.58
N ASP A 16 20.55 -12.66 24.33
CA ASP A 16 21.44 -12.17 23.27
C ASP A 16 21.22 -10.66 23.17
N ASP A 17 22.11 -9.93 23.83
CA ASP A 17 22.43 -8.54 23.56
C ASP A 17 22.87 -8.47 22.09
N PHE A 18 21.92 -8.13 21.21
CA PHE A 18 22.24 -7.64 19.88
C PHE A 18 22.99 -6.33 20.06
N GLU A 19 24.32 -6.43 20.06
CA GLU A 19 25.20 -5.29 19.85
C GLU A 19 24.83 -4.59 18.53
N ASP A 20 24.87 -3.26 18.58
CA ASP A 20 24.63 -2.31 17.51
C ASP A 20 25.44 -2.63 16.23
N ASP A 21 24.88 -3.40 15.29
CA ASP A 21 25.23 -3.28 13.86
C ASP A 21 24.40 -2.14 13.25
N ASN A 22 24.66 -0.93 13.71
CA ASN A 22 24.04 0.30 13.25
C ASN A 22 24.94 0.95 12.18
N ASP A 23 25.28 0.20 11.13
CA ASP A 23 26.04 0.70 9.98
C ASP A 23 25.39 0.30 8.64
N LEU A 24 24.05 0.29 8.61
CA LEU A 24 23.30 0.19 7.35
C LEU A 24 23.52 1.43 6.46
N SER A 25 23.96 2.55 7.02
CA SER A 25 24.38 3.71 6.23
C SER A 25 25.59 3.44 5.32
N GLN A 26 26.37 2.38 5.54
CA GLN A 26 27.48 2.04 4.63
C GLN A 26 27.10 1.05 3.52
N ILE A 27 25.93 0.41 3.61
CA ILE A 27 25.49 -0.57 2.60
C ILE A 27 24.70 0.11 1.46
N PHE A 28 24.15 1.32 1.67
CA PHE A 28 23.26 1.99 0.72
C PHE A 28 23.87 3.16 -0.07
N PHE A 29 25.13 3.53 0.19
CA PHE A 29 25.81 4.64 -0.52
C PHE A 29 27.09 4.15 -1.20
N ASP A 30 26.97 3.13 -2.06
CA ASP A 30 27.94 2.92 -3.14
C ASP A 30 27.36 3.58 -4.40
N ASP A 31 27.84 4.79 -4.68
CA ASP A 31 27.38 5.72 -5.73
C ASP A 31 27.51 5.18 -7.18
N ASP A 32 28.06 3.98 -7.38
CA ASP A 32 28.40 3.42 -8.69
C ASP A 32 27.37 2.42 -9.26
N LEU A 33 26.28 2.16 -8.55
CA LEU A 33 25.13 1.40 -9.06
C LEU A 33 23.86 2.23 -8.92
N GLY A 34 23.53 3.03 -9.94
CA GLY A 34 22.33 3.88 -10.03
C GLY A 34 20.99 3.11 -10.05
N LEU A 35 20.81 2.15 -9.15
CA LEU A 35 19.67 1.22 -9.07
C LEU A 35 18.70 1.54 -7.93
N ILE A 36 19.02 2.48 -7.04
CA ILE A 36 18.12 2.90 -5.95
C ILE A 36 18.08 4.42 -5.93
N THR A 37 16.95 5.00 -6.34
CA THR A 37 16.72 6.44 -6.17
C THR A 37 16.55 6.76 -4.68
N PRO A 38 16.78 8.01 -4.24
CA PRO A 38 16.48 8.43 -2.86
C PRO A 38 15.06 8.06 -2.41
N GLU A 39 14.09 8.16 -3.31
CA GLU A 39 12.68 7.77 -3.09
C GLU A 39 12.56 6.25 -2.82
N MET A 40 13.22 5.41 -3.62
CA MET A 40 13.25 3.96 -3.40
C MET A 40 13.94 3.58 -2.08
N ALA A 41 14.96 4.34 -1.66
CA ALA A 41 15.63 4.12 -0.38
C ALA A 41 14.72 4.49 0.82
N GLU A 42 14.00 5.60 0.74
CA GLU A 42 13.01 5.99 1.75
C GLU A 42 11.86 4.97 1.85
N ASP A 43 11.38 4.46 0.72
CA ASP A 43 10.32 3.45 0.68
C ASP A 43 10.76 2.09 1.22
N LEU A 44 11.98 1.66 0.90
CA LEU A 44 12.56 0.44 1.47
C LEU A 44 12.73 0.58 2.99
N ALA A 45 13.18 1.74 3.46
CA ALA A 45 13.29 2.03 4.89
C ALA A 45 11.92 1.99 5.58
N ARG A 46 10.87 2.53 4.95
CA ARG A 46 9.49 2.47 5.44
C ARG A 46 8.98 1.03 5.50
N TYR A 47 9.22 0.22 4.47
CA TYR A 47 8.85 -1.19 4.44
C TYR A 47 9.52 -1.98 5.58
N MET A 48 10.84 -1.83 5.76
CA MET A 48 11.56 -2.52 6.83
C MET A 48 11.09 -2.07 8.22
N ALA A 49 10.80 -0.78 8.38
CA ALA A 49 10.23 -0.23 9.61
C ALA A 49 8.87 -0.86 9.95
N ASP A 50 8.00 -1.04 8.96
CA ASP A 50 6.70 -1.69 9.16
C ASP A 50 6.84 -3.16 9.56
N GLU A 51 7.71 -3.93 8.88
CA GLU A 51 7.99 -5.31 9.27
C GLU A 51 8.51 -5.43 10.71
N TRP A 52 9.43 -4.54 11.11
CA TRP A 52 9.97 -4.52 12.47
C TRP A 52 8.88 -4.22 13.50
N ARG A 53 8.03 -3.24 13.22
CA ARG A 53 6.87 -2.92 14.06
C ARG A 53 5.93 -4.11 14.19
N GLU A 54 5.56 -4.74 13.08
CA GLU A 54 4.65 -5.90 13.10
C GLU A 54 5.23 -7.08 13.89
N ARG A 55 6.55 -7.32 13.75
CA ARG A 55 7.26 -8.36 14.50
C ARG A 55 7.25 -8.07 15.99
N GLU A 56 7.49 -6.83 16.39
CA GLU A 56 7.46 -6.42 17.79
C GLU A 56 6.06 -6.56 18.40
N GLU A 57 5.04 -6.05 17.70
CA GLU A 57 3.63 -6.20 18.10
C GLU A 57 3.17 -7.67 18.08
N GLY A 58 3.91 -8.53 17.39
CA GLY A 58 3.73 -9.97 17.37
C GLY A 58 4.11 -10.65 18.68
N LYS A 59 4.91 -10.01 19.54
CA LYS A 59 5.47 -10.62 20.75
C LYS A 59 4.40 -10.86 21.84
N PRO A 60 4.56 -11.90 22.67
CA PRO A 60 3.63 -12.20 23.75
C PRO A 60 3.53 -11.08 24.80
N ILE A 61 2.31 -10.72 25.18
CA ILE A 61 2.02 -9.73 26.23
C ILE A 61 1.07 -10.30 27.30
N LYS A 62 1.35 -9.97 28.57
CA LYS A 62 0.49 -10.34 29.70
C LYS A 62 -0.58 -9.27 29.90
N LEU A 63 -1.82 -9.68 30.15
CA LEU A 63 -2.93 -8.76 30.36
C LEU A 63 -2.84 -7.96 31.66
N ASP A 64 -2.00 -8.37 32.61
CA ASP A 64 -1.81 -7.75 33.93
C ASP A 64 -0.38 -7.22 34.13
N LEU A 65 0.31 -6.89 33.04
CA LEU A 65 1.69 -6.40 33.08
C LEU A 65 1.83 -5.10 33.89
N THR A 66 2.95 -4.92 34.58
CA THR A 66 3.32 -3.65 35.24
C THR A 66 4.06 -2.73 34.28
N LEU A 67 4.00 -1.41 34.52
CA LEU A 67 4.63 -0.41 33.66
C LEU A 67 6.13 -0.68 33.48
N ALA A 68 6.83 -0.99 34.58
CA ALA A 68 8.26 -1.32 34.52
C ALA A 68 8.54 -2.55 33.63
N THR A 69 7.69 -3.58 33.67
CA THR A 69 7.81 -4.77 32.81
C THR A 69 7.53 -4.47 31.34
N ALA A 70 6.57 -3.57 31.08
CA ALA A 70 6.25 -3.10 29.73
C ALA A 70 7.45 -2.38 29.10
N LEU A 71 7.95 -1.38 29.84
CA LEU A 71 9.05 -0.53 29.41
C LEU A 71 10.35 -1.34 29.23
N SER A 72 10.61 -2.32 30.10
CA SER A 72 11.80 -3.18 29.99
C SER A 72 11.77 -4.09 28.76
N LYS A 73 10.63 -4.25 28.09
CA LYS A 73 10.47 -5.02 26.85
C LYS A 73 10.27 -4.17 25.60
N THR A 74 10.10 -2.85 25.76
CA THR A 74 9.84 -1.92 24.64
C THR A 74 11.11 -1.70 23.80
N PRO A 75 11.08 -1.73 22.46
CA PRO A 75 12.25 -1.44 21.63
C PRO A 75 12.98 -0.15 22.04
N ALA A 76 14.30 -0.09 21.84
CA ALA A 76 15.10 1.08 22.23
C ALA A 76 14.57 2.38 21.63
N LYS A 77 14.24 2.37 20.33
CA LYS A 77 13.67 3.49 19.58
C LYS A 77 12.35 3.99 20.20
N TRP A 78 11.44 3.08 20.57
CA TRP A 78 10.18 3.43 21.20
C TRP A 78 10.34 3.88 22.66
N LEU A 79 11.30 3.29 23.39
CA LEU A 79 11.63 3.72 24.75
C LEU A 79 12.21 5.14 24.76
N ASP A 80 13.03 5.47 23.76
CA ASP A 80 13.60 6.81 23.60
C ASP A 80 12.53 7.82 23.22
N ALA A 81 11.61 7.45 22.33
CA ALA A 81 10.41 8.24 22.06
C ALA A 81 9.57 8.49 23.32
N ALA A 82 9.42 7.47 24.16
CA ALA A 82 8.73 7.62 25.44
C ALA A 82 9.45 8.53 26.41
N CYS A 83 10.79 8.46 26.48
CA CYS A 83 11.59 9.43 27.23
C CYS A 83 11.35 10.86 26.72
N ILE A 84 11.42 11.08 25.39
CA ILE A 84 11.19 12.39 24.77
C ILE A 84 9.78 12.92 25.12
N ALA A 85 8.73 12.13 24.87
CA ALA A 85 7.35 12.50 25.13
C ALA A 85 7.10 12.84 26.62
N ASN A 86 7.85 12.20 27.52
CA ASN A 86 7.77 12.44 28.96
C ASN A 86 8.78 13.49 29.46
N ARG A 87 9.49 14.21 28.59
CA ARG A 87 10.54 15.17 28.96
C ARG A 87 11.61 14.56 29.89
N ILE A 88 12.04 13.34 29.57
CA ILE A 88 13.13 12.60 30.22
C ILE A 88 14.28 12.47 29.20
N SER A 89 15.52 12.50 29.69
CA SER A 89 16.69 12.26 28.83
C SER A 89 16.63 10.89 28.15
N LYS A 90 16.76 10.84 26.82
CA LYS A 90 16.96 9.60 26.05
C LYS A 90 18.35 8.98 26.20
N LYS A 91 19.32 9.75 26.71
CA LYS A 91 20.69 9.27 26.98
C LYS A 91 20.74 8.43 28.24
N GLY A 92 21.56 7.38 28.21
CA GLY A 92 21.87 6.53 29.36
C GLY A 92 21.38 5.09 29.21
N GLN A 93 21.68 4.29 30.22
CA GLN A 93 21.36 2.86 30.22
C GLN A 93 19.86 2.61 30.28
N ARG A 94 19.39 1.55 29.59
CA ARG A 94 17.97 1.16 29.53
C ARG A 94 17.33 1.07 30.91
N LYS A 95 18.01 0.45 31.87
CA LYS A 95 17.52 0.31 33.26
C LYS A 95 17.22 1.66 33.91
N THR A 96 18.06 2.67 33.67
CA THR A 96 17.87 4.03 34.18
C THR A 96 16.68 4.70 33.51
N LYS A 97 16.54 4.57 32.18
CA LYS A 97 15.39 5.09 31.42
C LYS A 97 14.06 4.52 31.91
N VAL A 98 13.99 3.18 32.02
CA VAL A 98 12.81 2.46 32.52
C VAL A 98 12.45 2.93 33.93
N THR A 99 13.43 3.05 34.82
CA THR A 99 13.19 3.49 36.21
C THR A 99 12.68 4.93 36.27
N ALA A 100 13.28 5.83 35.48
CA ALA A 100 12.87 7.24 35.43
C ALA A 100 11.46 7.39 34.87
N LEU A 101 11.12 6.71 33.78
CA LEU A 101 9.76 6.70 33.20
C LEU A 101 8.75 6.11 34.19
N ALA A 102 9.03 4.95 34.77
CA ALA A 102 8.11 4.31 35.71
C ALA A 102 7.83 5.20 36.94
N THR A 103 8.87 5.83 37.49
CA THR A 103 8.74 6.77 38.61
C THR A 103 7.91 7.98 38.22
N LYS A 104 8.19 8.56 37.05
CA LYS A 104 7.49 9.76 36.57
C LYS A 104 6.00 9.50 36.28
N MET A 105 5.68 8.36 35.69
CA MET A 105 4.30 8.02 35.32
C MET A 105 3.45 7.51 36.48
N THR A 106 4.07 7.12 37.60
CA THR A 106 3.35 6.75 38.83
C THR A 106 3.16 7.93 39.79
N ASP A 107 3.82 9.06 39.53
CA ASP A 107 3.57 10.33 40.22
C ASP A 107 2.24 10.95 39.77
N ALA A 108 1.31 11.14 40.71
CA ALA A 108 -0.06 11.55 40.40
C ALA A 108 -0.17 12.92 39.69
N PRO A 109 0.51 14.00 40.15
CA PRO A 109 0.52 15.28 39.45
C PRO A 109 1.05 15.16 38.02
N THR A 110 2.13 14.41 37.83
CA THR A 110 2.73 14.23 36.51
C THR A 110 1.81 13.43 35.58
N LEU A 111 1.14 12.39 36.09
CA LEU A 111 0.19 11.60 35.31
C LEU A 111 -1.01 12.43 34.86
N VAL A 112 -1.51 13.34 35.71
CA VAL A 112 -2.58 14.29 35.34
C VAL A 112 -2.12 15.20 34.19
N GLU A 113 -0.93 15.80 34.30
CA GLU A 113 -0.39 16.66 33.24
C GLU A 113 -0.24 15.88 31.92
N LEU A 114 0.26 14.65 31.98
CA LEU A 114 0.46 13.80 30.82
C LEU A 114 -0.86 13.45 30.13
N VAL A 115 -1.88 13.05 30.89
CA VAL A 115 -3.21 12.76 30.34
C VAL A 115 -3.82 14.03 29.73
N ARG A 116 -3.73 15.20 30.39
CA ARG A 116 -4.26 16.46 29.85
C ARG A 116 -3.57 16.90 28.55
N ASN A 117 -2.27 16.66 28.44
CA ASN A 117 -1.49 16.91 27.23
C ASN A 117 -1.63 15.81 26.16
N THR A 118 -2.40 14.76 26.44
CA THR A 118 -2.79 13.76 25.45
C THR A 118 -4.00 14.27 24.69
N PRO A 119 -3.99 14.22 23.34
CA PRO A 119 -5.13 14.64 22.54
C PRO A 119 -6.43 13.92 22.89
N ALA A 120 -7.55 14.62 22.75
CA ALA A 120 -8.87 14.15 23.17
C ALA A 120 -9.24 12.76 22.63
N HIS A 121 -9.02 12.52 21.34
CA HIS A 121 -9.34 11.25 20.70
C HIS A 121 -8.48 10.09 21.27
N ALA A 122 -7.20 10.34 21.57
CA ALA A 122 -6.32 9.39 22.24
C ALA A 122 -6.76 9.16 23.69
N ARG A 123 -7.25 10.19 24.40
CA ARG A 123 -7.88 10.04 25.73
C ARG A 123 -9.13 9.17 25.69
N ALA A 124 -9.98 9.35 24.67
CA ALA A 124 -11.17 8.52 24.46
C ALA A 124 -10.80 7.06 24.16
N ALA A 125 -9.75 6.82 23.35
CA ALA A 125 -9.20 5.49 23.11
C ALA A 125 -8.69 4.84 24.41
N LEU A 126 -7.94 5.59 25.22
CA LEU A 126 -7.44 5.14 26.52
C LEU A 126 -8.58 4.79 27.49
N ARG A 127 -9.61 5.65 27.56
CA ARG A 127 -10.82 5.41 28.35
C ARG A 127 -11.50 4.11 27.97
N LYS A 128 -11.69 3.85 26.67
CA LYS A 128 -12.31 2.62 26.19
C LYS A 128 -11.54 1.37 26.61
N VAL A 129 -10.20 1.42 26.56
CA VAL A 129 -9.36 0.30 27.00
C VAL A 129 -9.52 0.06 28.51
N LEU A 130 -9.58 1.12 29.31
CA LEU A 130 -9.78 1.05 30.76
C LEU A 130 -11.17 0.50 31.13
N GLU A 131 -12.22 0.98 30.47
CA GLU A 131 -13.60 0.49 30.64
C GLU A 131 -13.74 -0.99 30.26
N SER A 132 -12.89 -1.48 29.36
CA SER A 132 -12.78 -2.91 28.99
C SER A 132 -11.97 -3.75 29.99
N GLY A 133 -11.64 -3.21 31.16
CA GLY A 133 -10.82 -3.88 32.19
C GLY A 133 -9.32 -3.68 32.02
N GLY A 134 -8.90 -2.65 31.29
CA GLY A 134 -7.51 -2.29 31.05
C GLY A 134 -6.85 -3.02 29.88
N TRP A 135 -7.62 -3.72 29.05
CA TRP A 135 -7.16 -4.28 27.79
C TRP A 135 -8.32 -4.47 26.79
N ILE A 136 -8.01 -4.48 25.49
CA ILE A 136 -8.97 -4.75 24.43
C ILE A 136 -8.27 -5.42 23.23
N LYS A 137 -9.02 -6.11 22.37
CA LYS A 137 -8.50 -6.57 21.07
C LYS A 137 -8.12 -5.35 20.22
N LEU A 138 -6.93 -5.37 19.62
CA LEU A 138 -6.43 -4.23 18.85
C LEU A 138 -7.39 -3.83 17.71
N ASN A 139 -7.90 -4.81 16.95
CA ASN A 139 -8.85 -4.54 15.86
C ASN A 139 -10.15 -3.86 16.33
N ALA A 140 -10.57 -4.08 17.57
CA ALA A 140 -11.74 -3.40 18.11
C ALA A 140 -11.40 -1.94 18.44
N LEU A 141 -10.17 -1.64 18.87
CA LEU A 141 -9.72 -0.27 19.08
C LEU A 141 -9.55 0.46 17.75
N ILE A 142 -8.94 -0.19 16.76
CA ILE A 142 -8.73 0.35 15.41
C ILE A 142 -10.05 0.75 14.75
N LYS A 143 -11.08 -0.10 14.90
CA LYS A 143 -12.41 0.16 14.32
C LYS A 143 -13.00 1.50 14.77
N ASP A 144 -12.70 1.94 15.99
CA ASP A 144 -13.36 3.08 16.61
C ASP A 144 -12.46 4.33 16.67
N PHE A 145 -11.15 4.20 16.45
CA PHE A 145 -10.17 5.29 16.62
C PHE A 145 -9.17 5.44 15.47
N GLY A 146 -9.42 4.78 14.33
CA GLY A 146 -8.52 4.77 13.19
C GLY A 146 -7.46 3.68 13.28
N ASP A 147 -6.79 3.40 12.17
CA ASP A 147 -5.72 2.42 12.12
C ASP A 147 -4.39 3.00 12.63
N LEU A 148 -3.32 2.26 12.36
CA LEU A 148 -1.95 2.60 12.75
C LEU A 148 -1.13 2.98 11.51
N GLU A 149 -1.77 3.37 10.41
CA GLU A 149 -1.04 3.75 9.20
C GLU A 149 -0.21 5.01 9.47
N GLY A 150 1.00 5.07 8.92
CA GLY A 150 1.96 6.14 9.20
C GLY A 150 2.73 6.03 10.53
N ASP A 151 2.28 5.21 11.49
CA ASP A 151 3.04 4.96 12.73
C ASP A 151 4.21 3.99 12.47
N GLY A 152 5.34 4.52 11.97
CA GLY A 152 6.53 3.74 11.61
C GLY A 152 7.28 3.12 12.80
N TRP A 153 8.55 2.72 12.60
CA TRP A 153 9.39 2.13 13.65
C TRP A 153 10.18 3.16 14.47
N PHE A 154 10.66 4.23 13.83
CA PHE A 154 11.64 5.18 14.37
C PHE A 154 10.99 6.35 15.14
N TRP A 155 10.23 6.04 16.19
CA TRP A 155 9.44 7.05 16.94
C TRP A 155 10.25 8.14 17.65
N ASP A 156 11.55 7.93 17.84
CA ASP A 156 12.48 8.92 18.40
C ASP A 156 12.86 10.02 17.39
N GLU A 157 12.60 9.77 16.10
CA GLU A 157 12.86 10.67 14.98
C GLU A 157 11.55 11.15 14.36
N ILE A 158 10.63 10.22 14.06
CA ILE A 158 9.31 10.47 13.49
C ILE A 158 8.25 9.96 14.45
N PRO A 159 7.72 10.82 15.34
CA PRO A 159 6.64 10.49 16.25
C PRO A 159 5.42 9.89 15.54
N PRO A 160 4.75 8.90 16.13
CA PRO A 160 3.48 8.41 15.61
C PRO A 160 2.40 9.49 15.72
N THR A 161 1.47 9.48 14.77
CA THR A 161 0.38 10.46 14.65
C THR A 161 -0.99 9.85 14.92
N SER A 162 -1.12 8.52 14.88
CA SER A 162 -2.39 7.86 15.19
C SER A 162 -2.75 7.98 16.68
N SER A 163 -4.05 7.90 16.96
CA SER A 163 -4.61 7.83 18.31
C SER A 163 -3.92 6.82 19.22
N ILE A 164 -3.65 5.63 18.68
CA ILE A 164 -3.09 4.51 19.41
C ILE A 164 -1.57 4.68 19.53
N GLY A 165 -0.92 5.19 18.48
CA GLY A 165 0.49 5.52 18.46
C GLY A 165 0.87 6.59 19.47
N GLU A 166 0.09 7.67 19.57
CA GLU A 166 0.29 8.74 20.55
C GLU A 166 0.27 8.22 22.01
N LEU A 167 -0.64 7.29 22.31
CA LEU A 167 -0.71 6.64 23.63
C LEU A 167 0.49 5.74 23.89
N ARG A 168 0.94 5.00 22.87
CA ARG A 168 2.11 4.11 22.97
C ARG A 168 3.40 4.91 23.13
N GLN A 169 3.56 5.98 22.37
CA GLN A 169 4.69 6.90 22.51
C GLN A 169 4.76 7.47 23.92
N ARG A 170 3.62 7.75 24.56
CA ARG A 170 3.58 8.23 25.96
C ARG A 170 3.71 7.12 27.01
N ALA A 171 3.91 5.86 26.60
CA ALA A 171 3.94 4.68 27.46
C ALA A 171 2.65 4.43 28.28
N LEU A 172 1.52 4.94 27.81
CA LEU A 172 0.20 4.73 28.42
C LEU A 172 -0.47 3.44 27.95
N LEU A 173 -0.08 2.95 26.77
CA LEU A 173 -0.66 1.79 26.11
C LEU A 173 0.44 0.94 25.48
N PHE A 174 0.29 -0.38 25.53
CA PHE A 174 1.23 -1.34 24.93
C PHE A 174 0.47 -2.33 24.06
N VAL A 175 1.08 -2.74 22.94
CA VAL A 175 0.50 -3.70 22.00
C VAL A 175 1.33 -4.97 21.99
N GLY A 176 0.66 -6.12 21.97
CA GLY A 176 1.29 -7.42 21.80
C GLY A 176 0.26 -8.50 21.53
N ARG A 177 0.68 -9.77 21.50
CA ARG A 177 -0.22 -10.91 21.32
C ARG A 177 -0.50 -11.63 22.63
N THR A 178 -1.74 -12.04 22.84
CA THR A 178 -2.10 -12.89 23.97
C THR A 178 -3.13 -13.93 23.58
N VAL A 179 -3.15 -15.05 24.30
CA VAL A 179 -4.11 -16.12 24.06
C VAL A 179 -5.37 -15.86 24.88
N LEU A 180 -6.52 -15.79 24.21
CA LEU A 180 -7.81 -15.50 24.86
C LEU A 180 -8.73 -16.73 24.81
N GLY A 181 -9.36 -17.04 25.95
CA GLY A 181 -10.40 -18.08 26.08
C GLY A 181 -9.91 -19.44 26.62
N LYS A 182 -10.86 -20.25 27.10
CA LYS A 182 -10.61 -21.55 27.78
C LYS A 182 -9.87 -22.57 26.91
N THR A 183 -9.95 -22.46 25.59
CA THR A 183 -9.34 -23.43 24.66
C THR A 183 -7.87 -23.17 24.41
N GLY A 184 -7.35 -21.97 24.67
CA GLY A 184 -5.93 -21.66 24.56
C GLY A 184 -5.33 -21.67 23.14
N LYS A 185 -6.14 -21.84 22.08
CA LYS A 185 -5.61 -22.16 20.73
C LYS A 185 -5.27 -20.97 19.83
N LYS A 186 -5.78 -19.76 20.10
CA LYS A 186 -5.62 -18.61 19.20
C LYS A 186 -5.09 -17.38 19.93
N ALA A 187 -3.97 -16.84 19.44
CA ALA A 187 -3.38 -15.59 19.89
C ALA A 187 -3.94 -14.39 19.13
N TYR A 188 -4.41 -13.39 19.86
CA TYR A 188 -4.96 -12.14 19.34
C TYR A 188 -4.02 -10.98 19.65
N LYS A 189 -3.88 -10.03 18.71
CA LYS A 189 -3.27 -8.73 19.02
C LYS A 189 -4.19 -7.98 19.98
N VAL A 190 -3.63 -7.49 21.09
CA VAL A 190 -4.35 -6.77 22.14
C VAL A 190 -3.59 -5.50 22.49
N ALA A 191 -4.33 -4.46 22.85
CA ALA A 191 -3.81 -3.26 23.47
C ALA A 191 -4.04 -3.36 24.98
N VAL A 192 -3.03 -3.04 25.79
CA VAL A 192 -3.01 -3.23 27.25
C VAL A 192 -2.51 -1.97 27.94
N VAL A 193 -3.24 -1.52 28.95
CA VAL A 193 -2.79 -0.48 29.89
C VAL A 193 -2.12 -1.17 31.08
N PRO A 194 -0.91 -0.77 31.51
CA PRO A 194 -0.24 -1.35 32.66
C PRO A 194 -1.08 -1.30 33.93
N ARG A 195 -1.13 -2.41 34.70
CA ARG A 195 -2.07 -2.57 35.82
C ARG A 195 -1.92 -1.51 36.91
N ASP A 196 -0.69 -1.05 37.13
CA ASP A 196 -0.29 -0.06 38.11
C ASP A 196 -0.72 1.37 37.74
N LEU A 197 -1.12 1.61 36.50
CA LEU A 197 -1.65 2.91 36.06
C LEU A 197 -3.18 2.96 35.99
N ARG A 198 -3.88 1.81 35.96
CA ARG A 198 -5.30 1.73 35.59
C ARG A 198 -6.20 2.57 36.48
N ASP A 199 -6.09 2.40 37.79
CA ASP A 199 -6.97 3.08 38.74
C ASP A 199 -6.76 4.59 38.70
N SER A 200 -5.49 5.02 38.70
CA SER A 200 -5.12 6.44 38.61
C SER A 200 -5.59 7.07 37.29
N LEU A 201 -5.36 6.40 36.15
CA LEU A 201 -5.82 6.89 34.85
C LEU A 201 -7.35 6.98 34.77
N MET A 202 -8.06 5.98 35.28
CA MET A 202 -9.53 5.98 35.25
C MET A 202 -10.10 7.11 36.13
N GLN A 203 -9.47 7.42 37.26
CA GLN A 203 -9.86 8.57 38.09
C GLN A 203 -9.66 9.89 37.33
N ILE A 204 -8.50 10.07 36.69
CA ILE A 204 -8.17 11.30 35.94
C ILE A 204 -9.12 11.49 34.76
N LEU A 205 -9.37 10.44 33.98
CA LEU A 205 -10.26 10.52 32.81
C LEU A 205 -11.73 10.75 33.22
N ASN A 206 -12.12 10.40 34.44
CA ASN A 206 -13.48 10.66 34.93
C ASN A 206 -13.69 12.08 35.49
N ASP A 207 -12.65 12.92 35.52
CA ASP A 207 -12.77 14.35 35.83
C ASP A 207 -13.73 15.01 34.81
N PRO A 208 -14.81 15.68 35.26
CA PRO A 208 -15.79 16.33 34.38
C PRO A 208 -15.16 17.32 33.39
N ASN A 209 -14.08 18.00 33.77
CA ASN A 209 -13.41 18.96 32.89
C ASN A 209 -12.71 18.24 31.72
N VAL A 210 -12.06 17.11 32.00
CA VAL A 210 -11.39 16.31 30.97
C VAL A 210 -12.40 15.71 30.00
N LYS A 211 -13.59 15.32 30.48
CA LYS A 211 -14.69 14.84 29.63
C LYS A 211 -15.26 15.94 28.73
N ALA A 212 -15.51 17.12 29.27
CA ALA A 212 -16.03 18.24 28.48
C ALA A 212 -15.06 18.65 27.36
N GLU A 213 -13.76 18.75 27.66
CA GLU A 213 -12.72 19.01 26.67
C GLU A 213 -12.60 17.88 25.63
N GLU A 214 -12.80 16.63 26.04
CA GLU A 214 -12.79 15.47 25.15
C GLU A 214 -13.98 15.51 24.17
N GLU A 215 -15.19 15.77 24.66
CA GLU A 215 -16.41 15.88 23.86
C GLU A 215 -16.35 17.06 22.87
N GLU A 216 -15.88 18.23 23.31
CA GLU A 216 -15.74 19.43 22.46
C GLU A 216 -14.67 19.23 21.36
N ALA A 217 -13.53 18.61 21.69
CA ALA A 217 -12.47 18.37 20.72
C ALA A 217 -12.78 17.23 19.72
N ILE A 218 -13.57 16.22 20.13
CA ILE A 218 -14.08 15.19 19.20
C ILE A 218 -15.02 15.81 18.18
N VAL A 219 -15.84 16.79 18.59
CA VAL A 219 -16.72 17.53 17.68
C VAL A 219 -15.94 18.45 16.73
N ASN A 220 -14.80 19.00 17.15
CA ASN A 220 -14.03 20.00 16.40
C ASN A 220 -12.85 19.45 15.54
N ARG A 221 -12.48 18.17 15.63
CA ARG A 221 -11.24 17.64 14.98
C ARG A 221 -11.46 16.84 13.69
N PHE A 222 -12.67 16.36 13.41
CA PHE A 222 -12.95 15.91 12.05
C PHE A 222 -13.08 17.17 11.22
N ALA A 223 -12.21 17.35 10.21
CA ALA A 223 -12.49 18.28 9.13
C ALA A 223 -13.95 18.06 8.76
N SER A 224 -14.75 19.12 8.77
CA SER A 224 -16.16 18.94 8.42
C SER A 224 -16.22 18.23 7.07
N PRO A 225 -17.23 17.38 6.80
CA PRO A 225 -17.32 16.71 5.50
C PRO A 225 -17.10 17.67 4.32
N ASP A 226 -17.52 18.94 4.46
CA ASP A 226 -17.31 19.99 3.46
C ASP A 226 -15.85 20.47 3.32
N GLU A 227 -15.07 20.44 4.40
CA GLU A 227 -13.62 20.73 4.36
C GLU A 227 -12.84 19.61 3.68
N VAL A 228 -13.19 18.34 3.98
CA VAL A 228 -12.62 17.16 3.31
C VAL A 228 -12.93 17.19 1.81
N LEU A 229 -14.17 17.52 1.45
CA LEU A 229 -14.54 17.72 0.05
C LEU A 229 -13.74 18.85 -0.60
N ARG A 230 -13.56 19.99 0.08
CA ARG A 230 -12.79 21.12 -0.46
C ARG A 230 -11.34 20.72 -0.74
N GLU A 231 -10.71 19.99 0.17
CA GLU A 231 -9.34 19.48 0.01
C GLU A 231 -9.25 18.53 -1.18
N ALA A 232 -10.16 17.56 -1.29
CA ALA A 232 -10.20 16.63 -2.42
C ALA A 232 -10.36 17.37 -3.77
N LEU A 233 -11.22 18.39 -3.84
CA LEU A 233 -11.40 19.20 -5.05
C LEU A 233 -10.16 20.06 -5.39
N GLU A 234 -9.42 20.52 -4.38
CA GLU A 234 -8.14 21.22 -4.60
C GLU A 234 -7.08 20.27 -5.17
N GLU A 235 -7.00 19.02 -4.69
CA GLU A 235 -6.08 18.00 -5.22
C GLU A 235 -6.43 17.61 -6.66
N VAL A 236 -7.72 17.44 -7.00
CA VAL A 236 -8.17 17.20 -8.38
C VAL A 236 -7.67 18.29 -9.33
N ARG A 237 -7.85 19.55 -8.97
CA ARG A 237 -7.36 20.69 -9.78
C ARG A 237 -5.85 20.69 -9.91
N GLY A 238 -5.14 20.36 -8.83
CA GLY A 238 -3.70 20.18 -8.85
C GLY A 238 -3.27 19.14 -9.89
N HIS A 239 -3.86 17.94 -9.83
CA HIS A 239 -3.59 16.83 -10.74
C HIS A 239 -3.80 17.23 -12.21
N PHE A 240 -4.99 17.74 -12.57
CA PHE A 240 -5.30 18.11 -13.95
C PHE A 240 -4.56 19.36 -14.45
N SER A 241 -4.08 20.25 -13.57
CA SER A 241 -3.30 21.43 -13.99
C SER A 241 -1.91 21.10 -14.55
N HIS A 242 -1.40 19.90 -14.26
CA HIS A 242 -0.08 19.44 -14.69
C HIS A 242 -0.11 18.53 -15.92
N ILE A 243 -1.30 18.12 -16.35
CA ILE A 243 -1.49 17.24 -17.52
C ILE A 243 -1.54 18.10 -18.78
N ASP A 244 -0.62 17.87 -19.71
CA ASP A 244 -0.55 18.54 -21.01
C ASP A 244 -0.92 17.62 -22.19
N TRP A 245 -1.36 16.39 -21.90
CA TRP A 245 -1.87 15.42 -22.88
C TRP A 245 -3.39 15.26 -22.81
N GLU A 246 -3.98 14.62 -23.83
CA GLU A 246 -5.41 14.30 -23.87
C GLU A 246 -5.69 13.06 -23.01
N THR A 247 -6.58 13.20 -22.02
CA THR A 247 -6.99 12.13 -21.11
C THR A 247 -8.39 11.62 -21.46
N VAL A 248 -8.66 10.35 -21.17
CA VAL A 248 -9.99 9.76 -21.36
C VAL A 248 -11.01 10.19 -20.29
N VAL A 249 -10.52 10.68 -19.14
CA VAL A 249 -11.32 11.27 -18.05
C VAL A 249 -10.99 12.75 -17.91
N TYR A 250 -12.00 13.60 -17.78
CA TYR A 250 -11.82 15.04 -17.60
C TYR A 250 -11.96 15.48 -16.14
N GLU A 251 -11.34 16.60 -15.80
CA GLU A 251 -11.46 17.26 -14.48
C GLU A 251 -12.91 17.40 -14.02
N ASN A 252 -13.80 17.84 -14.92
CA ASN A 252 -15.23 18.01 -14.61
C ASN A 252 -15.94 16.69 -14.29
N ASP A 253 -15.56 15.58 -14.92
CA ASP A 253 -16.12 14.25 -14.63
C ASP A 253 -15.73 13.83 -13.20
N THR A 254 -14.48 14.10 -12.81
CA THR A 254 -13.91 13.81 -11.50
C THR A 254 -14.50 14.69 -10.40
N GLU A 255 -14.58 16.01 -10.59
CA GLU A 255 -15.19 16.93 -9.61
C GLU A 255 -16.67 16.56 -9.37
N ALA A 256 -17.43 16.28 -10.44
CA ALA A 256 -18.83 15.89 -10.34
C ALA A 256 -19.01 14.56 -9.58
N PHE A 257 -18.10 13.61 -9.77
CA PHE A 257 -18.09 12.36 -9.02
C PHE A 257 -17.80 12.58 -7.53
N LEU A 258 -16.82 13.41 -7.18
CA LEU A 258 -16.50 13.70 -5.78
C LEU A 258 -17.66 14.39 -5.03
N LEU A 259 -18.38 15.28 -5.72
CA LEU A 259 -19.61 15.88 -5.19
C LEU A 259 -20.72 14.83 -4.96
N ASP A 260 -20.87 13.87 -5.88
CA ASP A 260 -21.88 12.81 -5.78
C ASP A 260 -21.57 11.83 -4.63
N VAL A 261 -20.30 11.46 -4.41
CA VAL A 261 -19.91 10.60 -3.28
C VAL A 261 -19.99 11.33 -1.93
N HIS A 262 -19.65 12.62 -1.88
CA HIS A 262 -19.84 13.46 -0.69
C HIS A 262 -21.32 13.54 -0.30
N ALA A 263 -22.20 13.76 -1.28
CA ALA A 263 -23.65 13.77 -1.04
C ALA A 263 -24.19 12.43 -0.52
N GLN A 264 -23.48 11.33 -0.77
CA GLN A 264 -23.78 9.99 -0.26
C GLN A 264 -23.14 9.70 1.11
N GLY A 265 -22.36 10.64 1.66
CA GLY A 265 -21.72 10.55 2.97
C GLY A 265 -20.39 9.79 2.98
N TYR A 266 -19.76 9.60 1.81
CA TYR A 266 -18.42 9.05 1.72
C TYR A 266 -17.35 10.12 1.98
N ASP A 267 -16.20 9.69 2.46
CA ASP A 267 -15.00 10.53 2.55
C ASP A 267 -14.46 10.80 1.13
N ALA A 268 -14.65 12.02 0.65
CA ALA A 268 -14.27 12.43 -0.70
C ALA A 268 -12.74 12.38 -0.93
N LEU A 269 -11.92 12.62 0.09
CA LEU A 269 -10.46 12.63 -0.04
C LEU A 269 -9.94 11.20 -0.20
N SER A 270 -10.42 10.28 0.64
CA SER A 270 -10.09 8.85 0.51
C SER A 270 -10.53 8.28 -0.85
N VAL A 271 -11.70 8.69 -1.36
CA VAL A 271 -12.18 8.30 -2.69
C VAL A 271 -11.30 8.88 -3.79
N TRP A 272 -10.91 10.14 -3.69
CA TRP A 272 -10.01 10.80 -4.65
C TRP A 272 -8.67 10.09 -4.75
N GLN A 273 -8.00 9.77 -3.63
CA GLN A 273 -6.72 9.05 -3.63
C GLN A 273 -6.79 7.69 -4.35
N SER A 274 -7.91 6.99 -4.21
CA SER A 274 -8.13 5.74 -4.99
C SER A 274 -8.40 6.02 -6.46
N LEU A 275 -9.15 7.08 -6.77
CA LEU A 275 -9.47 7.44 -8.14
C LEU A 275 -8.25 7.91 -8.91
N GLU A 276 -7.36 8.69 -8.29
CA GLU A 276 -6.10 9.16 -8.89
C GLU A 276 -5.26 7.99 -9.41
N VAL A 277 -5.10 6.92 -8.63
CA VAL A 277 -4.39 5.71 -9.08
C VAL A 277 -5.05 5.06 -10.30
N PHE A 278 -6.37 5.12 -10.39
CA PHE A 278 -7.07 4.63 -11.56
C PHE A 278 -6.86 5.54 -12.77
N LEU A 279 -6.82 6.87 -12.60
CA LEU A 279 -6.52 7.81 -13.68
C LEU A 279 -5.10 7.59 -14.22
N ASP A 280 -4.11 7.47 -13.32
CA ASP A 280 -2.74 7.15 -13.69
C ASP A 280 -2.67 5.86 -14.49
N PHE A 281 -3.42 4.82 -14.09
CA PHE A 281 -3.50 3.56 -14.84
C PHE A 281 -4.03 3.77 -16.26
N LEU A 282 -5.10 4.57 -16.43
CA LEU A 282 -5.66 4.85 -17.76
C LEU A 282 -4.65 5.56 -18.65
N ASP A 283 -3.90 6.51 -18.11
CA ASP A 283 -2.87 7.23 -18.86
C ASP A 283 -1.73 6.30 -19.28
N HIS A 284 -1.30 5.38 -18.40
CA HIS A 284 -0.31 4.35 -18.73
C HIS A 284 -0.81 3.35 -19.78
N GLN A 285 -2.12 3.15 -19.87
CA GLN A 285 -2.78 2.26 -20.83
C GLN A 285 -3.41 3.01 -22.02
N SER A 286 -3.08 4.29 -22.22
CA SER A 286 -3.65 5.14 -23.27
C SER A 286 -3.45 4.63 -24.71
N HIS A 287 -2.50 3.72 -24.93
CA HIS A 287 -2.30 3.04 -26.21
C HIS A 287 -3.36 1.95 -26.49
N GLU A 288 -4.00 1.42 -25.46
CA GLU A 288 -5.01 0.37 -25.53
C GLU A 288 -6.41 0.92 -25.20
N ILE A 289 -6.50 1.86 -24.26
CA ILE A 289 -7.73 2.46 -23.78
C ILE A 289 -7.82 3.90 -24.31
N THR A 290 -8.47 4.06 -25.45
CA THR A 290 -8.74 5.37 -26.07
C THR A 290 -10.11 5.92 -25.70
N SER A 291 -10.98 5.06 -25.15
CA SER A 291 -12.28 5.41 -24.58
C SER A 291 -12.53 4.59 -23.31
N LEU A 292 -13.30 5.16 -22.37
CA LEU A 292 -13.74 4.45 -21.17
C LEU A 292 -14.64 3.24 -21.47
N ASP A 293 -15.19 3.15 -22.67
CA ASP A 293 -15.95 1.98 -23.15
C ASP A 293 -15.05 0.78 -23.53
N GLU A 294 -13.74 0.98 -23.67
CA GLU A 294 -12.78 -0.06 -24.08
C GLU A 294 -12.18 -0.83 -22.88
N ILE A 295 -12.57 -0.48 -21.65
CA ILE A 295 -12.10 -1.21 -20.46
C ILE A 295 -12.69 -2.63 -20.43
N GLY A 296 -11.84 -3.61 -20.76
CA GLY A 296 -12.06 -5.02 -20.45
C GLY A 296 -11.81 -5.41 -18.98
N SER A 297 -12.37 -6.55 -18.56
CA SER A 297 -12.22 -7.09 -17.20
C SER A 297 -10.78 -7.40 -16.78
N TYR A 298 -9.88 -7.71 -17.72
CA TYR A 298 -8.47 -7.92 -17.41
C TYR A 298 -7.75 -6.62 -17.06
N HIS A 299 -8.12 -5.47 -17.64
CA HIS A 299 -7.57 -4.16 -17.26
C HIS A 299 -7.82 -3.86 -15.78
N VAL A 300 -9.05 -4.11 -15.31
CA VAL A 300 -9.41 -3.96 -13.89
C VAL A 300 -8.57 -4.89 -13.00
N SER A 301 -8.25 -6.09 -13.49
CA SER A 301 -7.36 -7.03 -12.79
C SER A 301 -5.90 -6.55 -12.79
N GLU A 302 -5.39 -6.04 -13.91
CA GLU A 302 -4.03 -5.52 -14.04
C GLU A 302 -3.81 -4.28 -13.19
N LEU A 303 -4.80 -3.37 -13.14
CA LEU A 303 -4.82 -2.22 -12.22
C LEU A 303 -4.45 -2.67 -10.80
N VAL A 304 -5.16 -3.66 -10.26
CA VAL A 304 -5.03 -4.03 -8.86
C VAL A 304 -3.96 -5.07 -8.56
N HIS A 305 -3.42 -5.79 -9.54
CA HIS A 305 -2.41 -6.83 -9.31
C HIS A 305 -1.02 -6.49 -9.87
N GLU A 306 -0.94 -5.67 -10.91
CA GLU A 306 0.33 -5.38 -11.59
C GLU A 306 0.69 -3.91 -11.50
N PHE A 307 -0.25 -3.02 -11.84
CA PHE A 307 -0.01 -1.59 -11.86
C PHE A 307 0.29 -1.05 -10.46
N VAL A 308 -0.61 -1.32 -9.50
CA VAL A 308 -0.40 -0.91 -8.10
C VAL A 308 0.93 -1.43 -7.54
N ASP A 309 1.27 -2.70 -7.78
CA ASP A 309 2.51 -3.30 -7.26
C ASP A 309 3.78 -2.73 -7.89
N ARG A 310 3.70 -2.23 -9.13
CA ARG A 310 4.85 -1.68 -9.86
C ARG A 310 5.05 -0.19 -9.59
N HIS A 311 3.98 0.57 -9.43
CA HIS A 311 4.02 2.03 -9.42
C HIS A 311 3.83 2.64 -8.03
N TYR A 312 3.30 1.91 -7.05
CA TYR A 312 3.03 2.45 -5.72
C TYR A 312 3.72 1.62 -4.64
N LEU A 313 4.61 2.28 -3.89
CA LEU A 313 5.22 1.76 -2.69
C LEU A 313 4.61 2.44 -1.45
N PRO A 314 4.40 1.71 -0.35
CA PRO A 314 4.60 0.27 -0.15
C PRO A 314 3.47 -0.59 -0.78
N ARG A 315 3.64 -1.93 -0.78
CA ARG A 315 2.61 -2.87 -1.25
C ARG A 315 1.26 -2.58 -0.61
N TRP A 316 0.29 -2.23 -1.43
CA TRP A 316 -1.07 -1.96 -0.97
C TRP A 316 -1.69 -3.16 -0.26
N SER A 317 -2.30 -2.87 0.89
CA SER A 317 -3.05 -3.87 1.64
C SER A 317 -4.22 -4.43 0.81
N LEU A 318 -4.70 -5.61 1.19
CA LEU A 318 -5.87 -6.21 0.54
C LEU A 318 -7.14 -5.35 0.69
N ASN A 319 -7.22 -4.49 1.71
CA ASN A 319 -8.35 -3.58 1.90
C ASN A 319 -8.25 -2.41 0.93
N LEU A 320 -7.09 -1.75 0.84
CA LEU A 320 -6.87 -0.63 -0.09
C LEU A 320 -7.18 -1.04 -1.54
N ARG A 321 -6.77 -2.24 -1.96
CA ARG A 321 -7.11 -2.74 -3.31
C ARG A 321 -8.60 -3.01 -3.50
N ARG A 322 -9.33 -3.37 -2.44
CA ARG A 322 -10.79 -3.52 -2.51
C ARG A 322 -11.48 -2.17 -2.56
N ASP A 323 -10.98 -1.20 -1.80
CA ASP A 323 -11.48 0.17 -1.78
C ASP A 323 -11.29 0.80 -3.16
N LEU A 324 -10.13 0.59 -3.81
CA LEU A 324 -9.90 0.95 -5.22
C LEU A 324 -10.94 0.35 -6.17
N LEU A 325 -11.22 -0.96 -6.08
CA LEU A 325 -12.24 -1.60 -6.91
C LEU A 325 -13.64 -1.04 -6.65
N GLU A 326 -13.96 -0.70 -5.40
CA GLU A 326 -15.23 -0.04 -5.07
C GLU A 326 -15.30 1.38 -5.65
N THR A 327 -14.21 2.14 -5.60
CA THR A 327 -14.11 3.47 -6.20
C THR A 327 -14.28 3.41 -7.71
N VAL A 328 -13.58 2.51 -8.40
CA VAL A 328 -13.73 2.30 -9.86
C VAL A 328 -15.17 1.93 -10.22
N GLU A 329 -15.78 1.02 -9.46
CA GLU A 329 -17.18 0.62 -9.69
C GLU A 329 -18.16 1.78 -9.49
N ARG A 330 -17.99 2.61 -8.45
CA ARG A 330 -18.82 3.80 -8.20
C ARG A 330 -18.60 4.85 -9.29
N PHE A 331 -17.36 5.04 -9.72
CA PHE A 331 -17.02 6.00 -10.76
C PHE A 331 -17.68 5.62 -12.09
N TYR A 332 -17.61 4.35 -12.51
CA TYR A 332 -18.31 3.87 -13.70
C TYR A 332 -19.83 4.04 -13.62
N LYS A 333 -20.45 3.83 -12.45
CA LYS A 333 -21.88 4.12 -12.24
C LYS A 333 -22.20 5.61 -12.39
N HIS A 334 -21.32 6.48 -11.90
CA HIS A 334 -21.45 7.92 -12.06
C HIS A 334 -21.34 8.32 -13.54
N LEU A 335 -20.31 7.86 -14.23
CA LEU A 335 -20.09 8.10 -15.65
C LEU A 335 -21.25 7.60 -16.52
N HIS A 336 -21.84 6.44 -16.17
CA HIS A 336 -23.00 5.92 -16.87
C HIS A 336 -24.22 6.82 -16.69
N LYS A 337 -24.47 7.29 -15.45
CA LYS A 337 -25.55 8.23 -15.13
C LYS A 337 -25.40 9.56 -15.88
N THR A 338 -24.17 10.00 -16.17
CA THR A 338 -23.89 11.21 -16.95
C THR A 338 -23.77 10.96 -18.46
N GLY A 339 -23.91 9.71 -18.92
CA GLY A 339 -23.86 9.32 -20.33
C GLY A 339 -22.44 9.29 -20.92
N ARG A 340 -21.40 9.22 -20.07
CA ARG A 340 -19.99 9.16 -20.47
C ARG A 340 -19.52 7.74 -20.81
N VAL A 341 -20.23 6.71 -20.34
CA VAL A 341 -19.99 5.29 -20.68
C VAL A 341 -21.29 4.56 -20.97
N GLY A 342 -21.24 3.55 -21.83
CA GLY A 342 -22.37 2.70 -22.21
C GLY A 342 -22.70 1.60 -21.19
N ASP A 343 -23.82 0.91 -21.43
CA ASP A 343 -24.29 -0.20 -20.58
C ASP A 343 -23.30 -1.38 -20.54
N ASP A 344 -22.65 -1.67 -21.67
CA ASP A 344 -21.72 -2.78 -21.81
C ASP A 344 -20.47 -2.56 -20.96
N ALA A 345 -19.88 -1.37 -21.02
CA ALA A 345 -18.71 -1.00 -20.21
C ALA A 345 -19.00 -0.99 -18.71
N LEU A 346 -20.14 -0.42 -18.31
CA LEU A 346 -20.60 -0.49 -16.92
C LEU A 346 -20.77 -1.94 -16.46
N THR A 347 -21.35 -2.80 -17.30
CA THR A 347 -21.57 -4.21 -16.99
C THR A 347 -20.26 -4.97 -16.84
N GLU A 348 -19.33 -4.79 -17.77
CA GLU A 348 -18.00 -5.41 -17.78
C GLU A 348 -17.22 -5.05 -16.51
N VAL A 349 -17.12 -3.75 -16.19
CA VAL A 349 -16.40 -3.27 -14.99
C VAL A 349 -17.05 -3.79 -13.70
N ASN A 350 -18.38 -3.76 -13.59
CA ASN A 350 -19.09 -4.28 -12.42
C ASN A 350 -18.85 -5.79 -12.21
N GLN A 351 -18.89 -6.56 -13.31
CA GLN A 351 -18.63 -8.00 -13.26
C GLN A 351 -17.17 -8.30 -12.89
N ALA A 352 -16.22 -7.57 -13.47
CA ALA A 352 -14.80 -7.68 -13.16
C ALA A 352 -14.53 -7.41 -11.68
N CYS A 353 -14.97 -6.25 -11.16
CA CYS A 353 -14.84 -5.88 -9.76
C CYS A 353 -15.44 -6.94 -8.82
N THR A 354 -16.63 -7.47 -9.16
CA THR A 354 -17.29 -8.52 -8.38
C THR A 354 -16.49 -9.82 -8.39
N GLN A 355 -16.04 -10.28 -9.56
CA GLN A 355 -15.25 -11.50 -9.72
C GLN A 355 -13.93 -11.41 -8.96
N ILE A 356 -13.20 -10.30 -9.09
CA ILE A 356 -11.92 -10.05 -8.43
C ILE A 356 -12.10 -10.06 -6.90
N ARG A 357 -13.09 -9.33 -6.36
CA ARG A 357 -13.34 -9.23 -4.90
C ARG A 357 -13.90 -10.50 -4.28
N SER A 358 -14.50 -11.42 -5.06
CA SER A 358 -15.08 -12.66 -4.52
C SER A 358 -14.06 -13.60 -3.84
N GLY A 359 -12.76 -13.37 -4.05
CA GLY A 359 -11.69 -14.05 -3.36
C GLY A 359 -11.60 -13.69 -1.86
N LYS A 360 -11.73 -14.69 -0.99
CA LYS A 360 -11.80 -14.49 0.48
C LYS A 360 -10.48 -14.04 1.12
N ARG A 361 -9.35 -14.63 0.70
CA ARG A 361 -8.02 -14.41 1.30
C ARG A 361 -7.07 -13.63 0.41
N LYS A 362 -7.39 -13.52 -0.88
CA LYS A 362 -6.66 -12.79 -1.91
C LYS A 362 -7.67 -12.37 -2.98
N LEU A 363 -7.36 -11.36 -3.78
CA LEU A 363 -8.14 -11.03 -4.95
C LEU A 363 -7.98 -12.12 -6.02
N ASN A 364 -9.05 -12.43 -6.74
CA ASN A 364 -8.95 -13.28 -7.91
C ASN A 364 -8.28 -12.50 -9.05
N VAL A 365 -7.61 -13.23 -9.94
CA VAL A 365 -6.95 -12.67 -11.13
C VAL A 365 -7.80 -13.01 -12.34
N ILE A 366 -8.11 -11.99 -13.15
CA ILE A 366 -8.67 -12.18 -14.49
C ILE A 366 -7.49 -12.01 -15.45
N LYS A 367 -7.17 -13.08 -16.19
CA LYS A 367 -6.03 -13.06 -17.09
C LYS A 367 -6.39 -12.30 -18.36
N ARG A 368 -5.43 -11.51 -18.86
CA ARG A 368 -5.46 -10.96 -20.22
C ARG A 368 -5.66 -12.10 -21.23
N PRO A 369 -6.55 -11.94 -22.22
CA PRO A 369 -6.70 -12.89 -23.31
C PRO A 369 -5.37 -13.09 -24.07
N PRO A 370 -5.06 -14.31 -24.53
CA PRO A 370 -3.90 -14.52 -25.40
C PRO A 370 -4.00 -13.66 -26.68
N PRO A 371 -2.91 -12.99 -27.09
CA PRO A 371 -2.93 -12.11 -28.25
C PRO A 371 -3.06 -12.91 -29.56
N LEU A 372 -3.89 -12.42 -30.47
CA LEU A 372 -4.09 -12.97 -31.81
C LEU A 372 -3.02 -12.48 -32.79
N GLY A 373 -2.58 -11.23 -32.66
CA GLY A 373 -1.52 -10.60 -33.45
C GLY A 373 -1.74 -9.09 -33.70
N GLY A 374 -3.00 -8.64 -33.74
CA GLY A 374 -3.37 -7.26 -34.04
C GLY A 374 -3.33 -6.31 -32.86
N GLU A 375 -3.09 -6.84 -31.65
CA GLU A 375 -3.08 -6.08 -30.40
C GLU A 375 -1.99 -4.99 -30.45
N LEU A 376 -2.34 -3.75 -30.09
CA LEU A 376 -1.41 -2.64 -30.07
C LEU A 376 -0.51 -2.73 -28.83
N ILE A 377 0.80 -2.71 -29.02
CA ILE A 377 1.80 -2.72 -27.93
C ILE A 377 2.38 -1.32 -27.74
N LEU A 378 2.62 -0.62 -28.85
CA LEU A 378 3.23 0.70 -28.83
C LEU A 378 2.63 1.54 -29.95
N ALA A 379 2.17 2.73 -29.61
CA ALA A 379 1.89 3.80 -30.55
C ALA A 379 2.83 4.96 -30.26
N ARG A 380 3.40 5.58 -31.31
CA ARG A 380 4.22 6.78 -31.15
C ARG A 380 4.08 7.70 -32.34
N THR A 381 4.23 8.99 -32.13
CA THR A 381 4.32 9.96 -33.23
C THR A 381 5.76 10.04 -33.71
N ASN A 382 6.02 9.67 -34.96
CA ASN A 382 7.34 9.80 -35.56
C ASN A 382 7.72 11.29 -35.65
N PRO A 383 8.82 11.73 -35.02
CA PRO A 383 9.19 13.15 -34.95
C PRO A 383 9.55 13.74 -36.32
N ASN A 384 9.96 12.90 -37.28
CA ASN A 384 10.36 13.34 -38.61
C ASN A 384 9.17 13.48 -39.57
N THR A 385 8.14 12.63 -39.40
CA THR A 385 7.00 12.59 -40.34
C THR A 385 5.72 13.17 -39.74
N GLY A 386 5.66 13.32 -38.42
CA GLY A 386 4.46 13.71 -37.68
C GLY A 386 3.34 12.67 -37.75
N ARG A 387 3.61 11.46 -38.28
CA ARG A 387 2.63 10.38 -38.38
C ARG A 387 2.72 9.47 -37.19
N GLU A 388 1.57 8.97 -36.74
CA GLU A 388 1.50 7.91 -35.76
C GLU A 388 2.00 6.59 -36.38
N GLU A 389 2.93 5.95 -35.69
CA GLU A 389 3.43 4.61 -35.97
C GLU A 389 2.84 3.66 -34.93
N ARG A 390 2.28 2.55 -35.39
CA ARG A 390 1.56 1.58 -34.54
C ARG A 390 2.23 0.22 -34.66
N TYR A 391 2.72 -0.30 -33.53
CA TYR A 391 3.41 -1.58 -33.44
C TYR A 391 2.56 -2.55 -32.64
N THR A 392 2.29 -3.68 -33.27
CA THR A 392 1.38 -4.71 -32.74
C THR A 392 2.11 -5.95 -32.23
N PHE A 393 1.38 -6.88 -31.64
CA PHE A 393 1.92 -8.18 -31.22
C PHE A 393 2.57 -8.97 -32.36
N ASN A 394 2.08 -8.84 -33.60
CA ASN A 394 2.76 -9.42 -34.77
C ASN A 394 4.18 -8.84 -34.97
N HIS A 395 4.39 -7.55 -34.73
CA HIS A 395 5.72 -6.93 -34.81
C HIS A 395 6.64 -7.49 -33.72
N GLN A 396 6.11 -7.64 -32.51
CA GLN A 396 6.85 -8.23 -31.40
C GLN A 396 7.28 -9.66 -31.69
N ARG A 397 6.37 -10.51 -32.22
CA ARG A 397 6.71 -11.88 -32.63
C ARG A 397 7.79 -11.94 -33.70
N ILE A 398 7.78 -11.01 -34.66
CA ILE A 398 8.85 -10.89 -35.66
C ILE A 398 10.19 -10.57 -34.97
N LEU A 399 10.23 -9.64 -34.02
CA LEU A 399 11.44 -9.33 -33.26
C LEU A 399 11.93 -10.53 -32.43
N MET A 400 11.03 -11.29 -31.80
CA MET A 400 11.39 -12.49 -31.05
C MET A 400 12.12 -13.50 -31.93
N VAL A 401 11.59 -13.79 -33.12
CA VAL A 401 12.19 -14.72 -34.09
C VAL A 401 13.49 -14.19 -34.68
N TRP A 402 13.55 -12.87 -34.92
CA TRP A 402 14.77 -12.22 -35.38
C TRP A 402 15.92 -12.43 -34.38
N VAL A 403 15.64 -12.25 -33.09
CA VAL A 403 16.61 -12.47 -32.01
C VAL A 403 16.95 -13.97 -31.85
N SER A 404 15.96 -14.86 -31.79
CA SER A 404 16.16 -16.25 -31.40
C SER A 404 16.63 -17.16 -32.55
N GLU A 405 16.00 -17.06 -33.72
CA GLU A 405 16.23 -17.98 -34.84
C GLU A 405 17.11 -17.39 -35.94
N CYS A 406 17.12 -16.06 -36.08
CA CYS A 406 17.86 -15.39 -37.14
C CYS A 406 19.14 -14.72 -36.67
N HIS A 407 19.53 -14.88 -35.39
CA HIS A 407 20.74 -14.30 -34.80
C HIS A 407 20.92 -12.81 -35.11
N GLN A 408 19.82 -12.07 -35.07
CA GLN A 408 19.78 -10.64 -35.36
C GLN A 408 20.16 -10.26 -36.81
N ASP A 409 20.03 -11.19 -37.78
CA ASP A 409 20.25 -10.93 -39.21
C ASP A 409 18.93 -10.71 -39.98
N TRP A 410 18.63 -9.45 -40.30
CA TRP A 410 17.45 -9.07 -41.08
C TRP A 410 17.44 -9.64 -42.50
N ARG A 411 18.61 -9.78 -43.15
CA ARG A 411 18.68 -10.33 -44.51
C ARG A 411 18.35 -11.81 -44.51
N HIS A 412 18.84 -12.53 -43.50
CA HIS A 412 18.47 -13.93 -43.29
C HIS A 412 16.96 -14.05 -43.05
N MET A 413 16.40 -13.25 -42.15
CA MET A 413 14.96 -13.28 -41.85
C MET A 413 14.07 -13.04 -43.07
N LEU A 414 14.40 -12.04 -43.90
CA LEU A 414 13.68 -11.77 -45.16
C LEU A 414 13.75 -12.93 -46.15
N GLN A 415 14.85 -13.69 -46.15
CA GLN A 415 14.97 -14.89 -46.97
C GLN A 415 14.09 -16.02 -46.44
N VAL A 416 14.02 -16.20 -45.12
CA VAL A 416 13.15 -17.21 -44.47
C VAL A 416 11.67 -16.85 -44.67
N CYS A 417 11.31 -15.57 -44.67
CA CYS A 417 9.93 -15.12 -44.94
C CYS A 417 9.38 -15.71 -46.26
N LYS A 418 10.22 -15.94 -47.27
CA LYS A 418 9.79 -16.50 -48.57
C LYS A 418 9.29 -17.95 -48.49
N THR A 419 9.56 -18.67 -47.39
CA THR A 419 9.26 -20.09 -47.25
C THR A 419 8.19 -20.41 -46.19
N VAL A 420 7.71 -19.40 -45.47
CA VAL A 420 6.74 -19.57 -44.37
C VAL A 420 5.33 -19.16 -44.78
N PRO A 421 4.28 -19.60 -44.08
CA PRO A 421 2.92 -19.13 -44.31
C PRO A 421 2.82 -17.61 -44.18
N ASP A 422 2.05 -16.99 -45.06
CA ASP A 422 1.84 -15.54 -45.14
C ASP A 422 3.14 -14.71 -45.18
N GLY A 423 4.17 -15.30 -45.79
CA GLY A 423 5.52 -14.78 -45.85
C GLY A 423 5.67 -13.35 -46.38
N HIS A 424 4.82 -12.96 -47.32
CA HIS A 424 4.80 -11.59 -47.84
C HIS A 424 4.46 -10.57 -46.75
N ARG A 425 3.38 -10.81 -45.99
CA ARG A 425 2.96 -9.93 -44.90
C ARG A 425 3.97 -9.90 -43.76
N LYS A 426 4.58 -11.05 -43.44
CA LYS A 426 5.69 -11.10 -42.47
C LYS A 426 6.89 -10.28 -42.94
N ALA A 427 7.20 -10.30 -44.25
CA ALA A 427 8.27 -9.47 -44.80
C ALA A 427 7.94 -7.97 -44.74
N GLU A 428 6.67 -7.57 -44.91
CA GLU A 428 6.23 -6.18 -44.69
C GLU A 428 6.49 -5.73 -43.26
N LEU A 429 6.09 -6.53 -42.26
CA LEU A 429 6.37 -6.26 -40.84
C LEU A 429 7.88 -6.18 -40.55
N VAL A 430 8.69 -7.04 -41.17
CA VAL A 430 10.16 -6.97 -41.06
C VAL A 430 10.69 -5.64 -41.59
N HIS A 431 10.15 -5.15 -42.72
CA HIS A 431 10.57 -3.86 -43.27
C HIS A 431 10.23 -2.69 -42.34
N ASP A 432 9.06 -2.71 -41.71
CA ASP A 432 8.66 -1.71 -40.73
C ASP A 432 9.63 -1.70 -39.53
N LEU A 433 10.03 -2.89 -39.06
CA LEU A 433 10.97 -3.03 -37.95
C LEU A 433 12.42 -2.66 -38.30
N ILE A 434 12.88 -2.88 -39.54
CA ILE A 434 14.21 -2.44 -39.98
C ILE A 434 14.35 -0.91 -39.91
N ALA A 435 13.25 -0.18 -40.14
CA ALA A 435 13.24 1.27 -40.09
C ALA A 435 13.22 1.84 -38.66
N LEU A 436 13.02 0.99 -37.65
CA LEU A 436 12.99 1.40 -36.24
C LEU A 436 14.38 1.66 -35.65
N GLU A 437 14.41 2.54 -34.67
CA GLU A 437 15.56 2.71 -33.80
C GLU A 437 15.75 1.46 -32.90
N PRO A 438 16.99 1.01 -32.65
CA PRO A 438 17.26 -0.17 -31.81
C PRO A 438 16.61 -0.12 -30.43
N SER A 439 16.57 1.04 -29.78
CA SER A 439 15.92 1.23 -28.47
C SER A 439 14.42 0.91 -28.50
N THR A 440 13.75 1.19 -29.62
CA THR A 440 12.32 0.88 -29.79
C THR A 440 12.11 -0.62 -30.01
N GLN A 441 13.03 -1.28 -30.73
CA GLN A 441 13.01 -2.73 -30.88
C GLN A 441 13.20 -3.43 -29.54
N GLU A 442 14.16 -2.96 -28.73
CA GLU A 442 14.39 -3.44 -27.38
C GLU A 442 13.16 -3.25 -26.50
N LEU A 443 12.53 -2.07 -26.53
CA LEU A 443 11.31 -1.79 -25.78
C LEU A 443 10.17 -2.75 -26.14
N LEU A 444 9.98 -3.05 -27.43
CA LEU A 444 8.95 -3.97 -27.88
C LEU A 444 9.14 -5.38 -27.31
N ILE A 445 10.37 -5.89 -27.21
CA ILE A 445 10.62 -7.24 -26.68
C ILE A 445 10.91 -7.28 -25.17
N ALA A 446 11.09 -6.15 -24.50
CA ALA A 446 11.49 -6.09 -23.09
C ALA A 446 10.52 -6.78 -22.13
N ARG A 447 9.25 -6.96 -22.53
CA ARG A 447 8.21 -7.62 -21.73
C ARG A 447 7.97 -9.08 -22.11
N ALA A 448 8.66 -9.61 -23.12
CA ALA A 448 8.46 -10.98 -23.59
C ALA A 448 9.22 -11.99 -22.71
N ASP A 449 8.54 -13.05 -22.30
CA ASP A 449 9.16 -14.16 -21.56
C ASP A 449 9.57 -15.34 -22.47
N GLU A 450 10.17 -16.38 -21.88
CA GLU A 450 10.64 -17.55 -22.64
C GLU A 450 9.50 -18.26 -23.41
N ASP A 451 8.29 -18.29 -22.84
CA ASP A 451 7.12 -18.89 -23.48
C ASP A 451 6.67 -18.01 -24.67
N ASP A 452 6.72 -16.69 -24.55
CA ASP A 452 6.45 -15.76 -25.65
C ASP A 452 7.40 -15.98 -26.84
N PHE A 453 8.70 -16.14 -26.58
CA PHE A 453 9.68 -16.44 -27.63
C PHE A 453 9.35 -17.77 -28.34
N ALA A 454 9.06 -18.82 -27.58
CA ALA A 454 8.68 -20.12 -28.14
C ALA A 454 7.40 -20.02 -28.99
N ASN A 455 6.40 -19.28 -28.52
CA ASN A 455 5.15 -19.04 -29.23
C ASN A 455 5.36 -18.20 -30.50
N GLY A 456 6.22 -17.18 -30.44
CA GLY A 456 6.60 -16.36 -31.59
C GLY A 456 7.22 -17.18 -32.72
N VAL A 457 8.10 -18.12 -32.38
CA VAL A 457 8.70 -19.07 -33.35
C VAL A 457 7.64 -19.98 -33.96
N ILE A 458 6.74 -20.56 -33.15
CA ILE A 458 5.65 -21.40 -33.64
C ILE A 458 4.76 -20.64 -34.62
N TRP A 459 4.33 -19.44 -34.23
CA TRP A 459 3.52 -18.54 -35.05
C TRP A 459 4.20 -18.25 -36.39
N PHE A 460 5.49 -17.90 -36.36
CA PHE A 460 6.21 -17.51 -37.57
C PHE A 460 6.31 -18.64 -38.60
N TYR A 461 6.55 -19.88 -38.16
CA TYR A 461 6.72 -21.00 -39.09
C TYR A 461 5.41 -21.72 -39.46
N LYS A 462 4.35 -21.59 -38.66
CA LYS A 462 3.14 -22.43 -38.81
C LYS A 462 1.84 -21.67 -39.03
N GLU A 463 1.80 -20.37 -38.73
CA GLU A 463 0.55 -19.61 -38.69
C GLU A 463 0.56 -18.44 -39.68
N ASN A 464 -0.65 -17.99 -40.07
CA ASN A 464 -0.82 -16.78 -40.90
C ASN A 464 -0.85 -15.53 -40.02
N VAL A 465 -0.61 -14.36 -40.61
CA VAL A 465 -0.73 -13.09 -39.87
C VAL A 465 -2.20 -12.80 -39.62
N ILE A 466 -2.55 -12.49 -38.36
CA ILE A 466 -3.89 -12.08 -37.94
C ILE A 466 -3.81 -10.61 -37.49
N GLU A 467 -4.60 -9.75 -38.11
CA GLU A 467 -4.67 -8.31 -37.80
C GLU A 467 -5.75 -7.97 -36.76
N LEU A 468 -6.53 -8.96 -36.33
CA LEU A 468 -7.53 -8.78 -35.28
C LEU A 468 -6.86 -8.69 -33.91
N SER A 469 -7.44 -7.86 -33.03
CA SER A 469 -7.09 -7.77 -31.61
C SER A 469 -8.10 -8.57 -30.78
N ALA A 470 -7.61 -9.34 -29.81
CA ALA A 470 -8.42 -9.86 -28.70
C ALA A 470 -8.38 -8.95 -27.46
N TRP A 471 -7.55 -7.90 -27.51
CA TRP A 471 -7.45 -6.83 -26.53
C TRP A 471 -8.36 -5.69 -26.94
#